data_AF-A0A7S3PTF7-F1
#
_entry.id   AF-A0A7S3PTF7-F1
#
_cell.length_a   1.000
_cell.length_b   1.000
_cell.length_c   1.000
_cell.angle_alpha   90.00
_cell.angle_beta   90.00
_cell.angle_gamma   90.00
#
_symmetry.space_group_name_H-M   'P 1'
#
loop_
_entity.id
_entity.type
_entity.pdbx_description
1 polymer ?
#
loop_
_entity_poly.entity_id
_entity_poly.type
_entity_poly.pdbx_seq_one_letter_code
_entity_poly.pdbx_strand_id
1 'polypeptide(L)'
;SLLPLGKILSSNLSLNPFYAGTFRSFSAANSGSNVNYCVDLVRAHDKKKYFAGLLIPKEHQASFFTIHAFNVETAIVRNTVHGNEQAGRVRMQWWRDAIDSIYSGNPDA
;
A
#
# COMPACT_ATOMS: atom_id res chain seq x y z
N SER A 1 -11.94 -0.86 -14.83
CA SER A 1 -10.75 -0.20 -15.41
C SER A 1 -9.63 -0.23 -14.38
N LEU A 2 -8.48 -0.77 -14.76
CA LEU A 2 -7.34 -1.08 -13.88
C LEU A 2 -6.49 0.17 -13.60
N LEU A 3 -5.93 0.30 -12.39
CA LEU A 3 -4.92 1.33 -12.09
C LEU A 3 -3.52 0.94 -12.64
N PRO A 4 -2.73 1.95 -13.06
CA PRO A 4 -1.63 1.78 -14.00
C PRO A 4 -0.29 1.44 -13.33
N LEU A 5 -0.20 0.30 -12.64
CA LEU A 5 1.09 -0.15 -12.07
C LEU A 5 1.32 -1.67 -12.11
N GLY A 6 0.35 -2.46 -12.56
CA GLY A 6 0.45 -3.92 -12.69
C GLY A 6 1.09 -4.42 -13.99
N LYS A 7 1.42 -3.53 -14.94
CA LYS A 7 1.89 -3.93 -16.29
C LYS A 7 3.40 -4.17 -16.43
N ILE A 8 4.24 -3.92 -15.41
CA ILE A 8 5.71 -3.80 -15.57
C ILE A 8 6.53 -4.98 -14.99
N LEU A 9 5.97 -5.88 -14.17
CA LEU A 9 6.78 -6.83 -13.37
C LEU A 9 6.41 -8.32 -13.56
N SER A 10 6.24 -8.78 -14.81
CA SER A 10 5.92 -10.19 -15.08
C SER A 10 7.12 -11.14 -15.13
N SER A 11 8.38 -10.68 -14.96
CA SER A 11 9.51 -11.47 -15.45
C SER A 11 10.36 -12.24 -14.45
N ASN A 12 10.28 -12.08 -13.11
CA ASN A 12 11.39 -12.64 -12.29
C ASN A 12 11.19 -13.21 -10.89
N LEU A 13 10.00 -13.34 -10.30
CA LEU A 13 9.91 -13.98 -8.97
C LEU A 13 8.85 -15.09 -8.90
N SER A 14 9.31 -16.29 -8.52
CA SER A 14 8.48 -17.43 -8.14
C SER A 14 7.71 -17.11 -6.85
N LEU A 15 6.54 -16.52 -7.01
CA LEU A 15 5.51 -16.38 -5.97
C LEU A 15 4.45 -17.46 -6.15
N ASN A 16 3.91 -17.95 -5.02
CA ASN A 16 2.77 -18.87 -5.00
C ASN A 16 1.63 -18.36 -5.90
N PRO A 17 1.04 -19.20 -6.78
CA PRO A 17 0.21 -18.75 -7.91
C PRO A 17 -1.11 -18.06 -7.52
N PHE A 18 -1.47 -18.06 -6.23
CA PHE A 18 -2.71 -17.46 -5.73
C PHE A 18 -2.61 -15.95 -5.44
N TYR A 19 -1.41 -15.41 -5.23
CA TYR A 19 -1.19 -14.02 -4.77
C TYR A 19 -0.54 -13.10 -5.81
N ALA A 20 -0.16 -13.63 -6.97
CA ALA A 20 0.61 -12.96 -8.01
C ALA A 20 -0.11 -11.79 -8.72
N GLY A 21 -1.40 -11.56 -8.45
CA GLY A 21 -2.24 -10.70 -9.29
C GLY A 21 -2.50 -9.27 -8.83
N THR A 22 -2.13 -8.82 -7.61
CA THR A 22 -2.75 -7.56 -7.09
C THR A 22 -1.92 -6.72 -6.09
N PHE A 23 -0.69 -7.10 -5.74
CA PHE A 23 0.07 -6.39 -4.70
C PHE A 23 1.47 -5.99 -5.15
N ARG A 24 1.82 -4.71 -4.93
CA ARG A 24 3.20 -4.26 -4.96
C ARG A 24 3.85 -4.66 -3.65
N SER A 25 4.97 -5.36 -3.75
CA SER A 25 5.93 -5.46 -2.65
C SER A 25 6.43 -4.05 -2.31
N PHE A 26 6.39 -3.68 -1.01
CA PHE A 26 7.11 -2.52 -0.50
C PHE A 26 8.60 -2.88 -0.44
N SER A 27 9.28 -2.98 -1.59
CA SER A 27 10.73 -3.19 -1.56
C SER A 27 11.41 -2.02 -0.82
N ALA A 28 12.42 -2.36 -0.03
CA ALA A 28 13.32 -1.45 0.68
C ALA A 28 14.21 -0.57 -0.24
N ALA A 29 13.72 -0.16 -1.41
CA ALA A 29 14.41 0.77 -2.29
C ALA A 29 14.02 2.22 -1.95
N ASN A 30 15.05 3.05 -1.75
CA ASN A 30 15.05 4.50 -1.46
C ASN A 30 13.82 5.02 -0.71
N SER A 31 13.92 5.14 0.62
CA SER A 31 12.84 5.60 1.51
C SER A 31 12.14 6.88 1.04
N GLY A 32 12.85 7.77 0.34
CA GLY A 32 12.30 8.99 -0.24
C GLY A 32 11.23 8.76 -1.32
N SER A 33 11.36 7.73 -2.17
CA SER A 33 10.34 7.43 -3.20
C SER A 33 9.08 6.82 -2.61
N ASN A 34 9.20 6.05 -1.52
CA ASN A 34 8.07 5.38 -0.88
C ASN A 34 7.20 6.36 -0.08
N VAL A 35 7.82 7.36 0.57
CA VAL A 35 7.10 8.42 1.27
C VAL A 35 6.32 9.31 0.30
N ASN A 36 6.92 9.69 -0.83
CA ASN A 36 6.23 10.50 -1.84
C ASN A 36 4.98 9.80 -2.38
N TYR A 37 5.05 8.48 -2.61
CA TYR A 37 3.87 7.69 -2.97
C TYR A 37 2.77 7.76 -1.89
N CYS A 38 3.12 7.62 -0.61
CA CYS A 38 2.17 7.73 0.48
C CYS A 38 1.50 9.11 0.52
N VAL A 39 2.29 10.17 0.30
CA VAL A 39 1.79 11.56 0.23
C VAL A 39 0.80 11.72 -0.92
N ASP A 40 1.13 11.23 -2.12
CA ASP A 40 0.28 11.35 -3.30
C ASP A 40 -1.03 10.55 -3.15
N LEU A 41 -0.96 9.37 -2.53
CA LEU A 41 -2.13 8.54 -2.26
C LEU A 41 -3.10 9.24 -1.30
N VAL A 42 -2.57 9.80 -0.19
CA VAL A 42 -3.37 10.57 0.77
C VAL A 42 -3.91 11.85 0.11
N ARG A 43 -3.13 12.53 -0.73
CA ARG A 43 -3.59 13.71 -1.49
C ARG A 43 -4.79 13.39 -2.37
N ALA A 44 -4.80 12.22 -3.01
CA ALA A 44 -5.86 11.80 -3.92
C ALA A 44 -7.14 11.37 -3.20
N HIS A 45 -7.02 10.68 -2.05
CA HIS A 45 -8.15 9.98 -1.43
C HIS A 45 -8.57 10.49 -0.05
N ASP A 46 -7.71 11.23 0.65
CA ASP A 46 -8.02 11.83 1.95
C ASP A 46 -7.43 13.25 2.07
N LYS A 47 -8.08 14.18 1.37
CA LYS A 47 -7.64 15.58 1.28
C LYS A 47 -7.58 16.27 2.66
N LYS A 48 -8.42 15.87 3.61
CA LYS A 48 -8.40 16.40 4.99
C LYS A 48 -7.10 15.99 5.69
N LYS A 49 -6.72 14.71 5.62
CA LYS A 49 -5.46 14.24 6.18
C LYS A 49 -4.25 14.77 5.43
N TYR A 50 -4.35 14.97 4.12
CA TYR A 50 -3.29 15.63 3.35
C TYR A 50 -2.95 17.02 3.92
N PHE A 51 -3.96 17.89 4.11
CA PHE A 51 -3.72 19.21 4.68
C PHE A 51 -3.22 19.15 6.13
N ALA A 52 -3.76 18.24 6.95
CA ALA A 52 -3.26 18.05 8.31
C ALA A 52 -1.78 17.64 8.33
N GLY A 53 -1.36 16.74 7.43
CA GLY A 53 0.02 16.29 7.30
C GLY A 53 1.00 17.40 6.93
N LEU A 54 0.57 18.41 6.18
CA LEU A 54 1.41 19.57 5.85
C LEU A 54 1.73 20.45 7.07
N LEU A 55 0.94 20.35 8.15
CA LEU A 55 1.13 21.10 9.40
C LEU A 55 1.99 20.34 10.42
N ILE A 56 2.28 19.06 10.18
CA ILE A 56 3.11 18.22 11.05
C ILE A 56 4.60 18.59 10.87
N PRO A 57 5.43 18.59 11.94
CA PRO A 57 6.89 18.76 11.81
C PRO A 57 7.51 17.78 10.80
N LYS A 58 8.51 18.23 10.04
CA LYS A 58 9.09 17.45 8.93
C LYS A 58 9.56 16.06 9.35
N GLU A 59 10.11 15.93 10.56
CA GLU A 59 10.56 14.65 11.14
C GLU A 59 9.43 13.62 11.32
N HIS A 60 8.17 14.05 11.42
CA HIS A 60 7.01 13.18 11.65
C HIS A 60 6.11 13.05 10.42
N GLN A 61 6.30 13.86 9.38
CA GLN A 61 5.46 13.84 8.18
C GLN A 61 5.50 12.47 7.48
N ALA A 62 6.68 11.86 7.36
CA ALA A 62 6.82 10.56 6.71
C ALA A 62 5.93 9.50 7.38
N SER A 63 6.06 9.32 8.70
CA SER A 63 5.25 8.36 9.46
C SER A 63 3.75 8.68 9.41
N PHE A 64 3.40 9.96 9.49
CA PHE A 64 2.01 10.40 9.36
C PHE A 64 1.41 9.98 8.02
N PHE A 65 2.09 10.28 6.91
CA PHE A 65 1.60 9.94 5.58
C PHE A 65 1.58 8.44 5.33
N THR A 66 2.55 7.67 5.85
CA THR A 66 2.56 6.20 5.72
C THR A 66 1.34 5.57 6.38
N ILE A 67 1.01 5.95 7.63
CA ILE A 67 -0.16 5.41 8.34
C ILE A 67 -1.46 5.79 7.62
N HIS A 68 -1.56 7.05 7.17
CA HIS A 68 -2.74 7.50 6.46
C HIS A 68 -2.89 6.88 5.07
N ALA A 69 -1.79 6.59 4.37
CA ALA A 69 -1.81 5.87 3.10
C ALA A 69 -2.29 4.43 3.27
N PHE A 70 -1.86 3.74 4.35
CA PHE A 70 -2.40 2.41 4.70
C PHE A 70 -3.92 2.45 4.94
N ASN A 71 -4.40 3.46 5.68
CA ASN A 71 -5.83 3.65 5.91
C ASN A 71 -6.61 3.90 4.59
N VAL A 72 -6.02 4.64 3.65
CA VAL A 72 -6.60 4.80 2.31
C VAL A 72 -6.67 3.47 1.57
N GLU A 73 -5.57 2.71 1.50
CA GLU A 73 -5.51 1.43 0.79
C GLU A 73 -6.57 0.43 1.30
N THR A 74 -6.77 0.37 2.62
CA THR A 74 -7.78 -0.49 3.24
C THR A 74 -9.22 -0.02 2.96
N ALA A 75 -9.46 1.30 2.98
CA ALA A 75 -10.77 1.87 2.67
C ALA A 75 -11.18 1.66 1.20
N ILE A 76 -10.23 1.77 0.26
CA ILE A 76 -10.53 1.65 -1.18
C ILE A 76 -10.70 0.19 -1.63
N VAL A 77 -10.31 -0.81 -0.84
CA VAL A 77 -10.45 -2.23 -1.20
C VAL A 77 -11.88 -2.55 -1.63
N ARG A 78 -12.86 -2.15 -0.83
CA ARG A 78 -14.28 -2.42 -1.09
C ARG A 78 -14.75 -1.83 -2.42
N ASN A 79 -14.26 -0.65 -2.78
CA ASN A 79 -14.62 0.03 -4.02
C ASN A 79 -13.92 -0.59 -5.23
N THR A 80 -12.71 -1.10 -5.03
CA THR A 80 -11.88 -1.67 -6.10
C THR A 80 -12.32 -3.07 -6.53
N VAL A 81 -12.94 -3.84 -5.63
CA VAL A 81 -13.26 -5.24 -5.90
C VAL A 81 -14.55 -5.47 -6.70
N HIS A 82 -15.33 -4.41 -7.02
CA HIS A 82 -16.52 -4.45 -7.89
C HIS A 82 -17.45 -5.67 -7.65
N GLY A 83 -17.63 -6.10 -6.41
CA GLY A 83 -18.47 -7.26 -6.04
C GLY A 83 -17.75 -8.61 -5.94
N ASN A 84 -16.47 -8.72 -6.27
CA ASN A 84 -15.65 -9.90 -6.03
C ASN A 84 -15.13 -9.92 -4.58
N GLU A 85 -15.94 -10.44 -3.67
CA GLU A 85 -15.59 -10.51 -2.24
C GLU A 85 -14.30 -11.29 -1.97
N GLN A 86 -14.04 -12.34 -2.76
CA GLN A 86 -12.85 -13.17 -2.58
C GLN A 86 -11.57 -12.39 -2.86
N ALA A 87 -11.57 -11.55 -3.89
CA ALA A 87 -10.45 -10.65 -4.17
C ALA A 87 -10.22 -9.65 -3.01
N GLY A 88 -11.30 -9.16 -2.39
CA GLY A 88 -11.22 -8.32 -1.20
C GLY A 88 -10.62 -9.04 0.00
N ARG A 89 -11.02 -10.30 0.24
CA ARG A 89 -10.46 -11.13 1.32
C ARG A 89 -8.96 -11.40 1.13
N VAL A 90 -8.54 -11.76 -0.08
CA VAL A 90 -7.11 -11.96 -0.41
C VAL A 90 -6.30 -10.69 -0.16
N ARG A 91 -6.84 -9.53 -0.56
CA ARG A 91 -6.22 -8.21 -0.33
C ARG A 91 -6.03 -7.89 1.14
N MET A 92 -7.05 -8.14 1.95
CA MET A 92 -6.97 -7.92 3.40
C MET A 92 -6.09 -8.94 4.10
N GLN A 93 -5.99 -10.17 3.60
CA GLN A 93 -5.10 -11.17 4.14
C GLN A 93 -3.64 -10.79 3.91
N TRP A 94 -3.30 -10.37 2.69
CA TRP A 94 -1.96 -9.87 2.39
C TRP A 94 -1.52 -8.73 3.31
N TRP A 95 -2.41 -7.78 3.61
CA TRP A 95 -2.10 -6.69 4.55
C TRP A 95 -1.81 -7.19 5.97
N ARG A 96 -2.49 -8.25 6.43
CA ARG A 96 -2.18 -8.87 7.73
C ARG A 96 -0.80 -9.49 7.71
N ASP A 97 -0.52 -10.32 6.70
CA ASP A 97 0.75 -11.02 6.57
C ASP A 97 1.93 -10.02 6.48
N ALA A 98 1.77 -8.93 5.73
CA ALA A 98 2.76 -7.86 5.62
C ALA A 98 3.02 -7.15 6.97
N ILE A 99 1.99 -6.90 7.78
CA ILE A 99 2.14 -6.30 9.11
C ILE A 99 2.85 -7.27 10.05
N ASP A 100 2.45 -8.54 10.07
CA ASP A 100 3.07 -9.57 10.91
C ASP A 100 4.56 -9.75 10.55
N SER A 101 4.88 -9.69 9.27
CA SER A 101 6.24 -9.71 8.71
C SER A 101 7.09 -8.52 9.22
N ILE A 102 6.54 -7.30 9.23
CA ILE A 102 7.19 -6.11 9.82
C ILE A 102 7.43 -6.30 11.32
N TYR A 103 6.45 -6.79 12.08
CA TYR A 103 6.59 -7.04 13.53
C TYR A 103 7.60 -8.14 13.85
N SER A 104 7.76 -9.11 12.95
CA SER A 104 8.75 -10.19 13.05
C SER A 104 10.16 -9.74 12.65
N GLY A 105 10.33 -8.48 12.22
CA GLY A 105 11.62 -7.94 11.79
C GLY A 105 12.10 -8.47 10.43
N ASN A 106 11.21 -9.07 9.63
CA ASN A 106 11.55 -9.62 8.32
C ASN A 106 10.57 -9.10 7.24
N PRO A 107 10.59 -7.80 6.92
CA PRO A 107 9.59 -7.13 6.06
C PRO A 107 9.54 -7.63 4.60
N ASP A 108 10.49 -8.47 4.19
CA ASP A 108 10.59 -9.04 2.84
C ASP A 108 10.13 -10.51 2.74
N ALA A 109 9.69 -11.12 3.86
CA ALA A 109 9.11 -12.47 3.91
C ALA A 109 7.76 -12.56 3.21
#